data_AF-E8U5H3-F1
#
_entry.id   AF-E8U5H3-F1
#
_cell.length_a   1.000
_cell.length_b   1.000
_cell.length_c   1.000
_cell.angle_alpha   90.00
_cell.angle_beta   90.00
_cell.angle_gamma   90.00
#
_symmetry.space_group_name_H-M   'P 1'
#
loop_
_entity.id
_entity.type
_entity.pdbx_description
1 polymer ?
#
loop_
_entity_poly.entity_id
_entity_poly.type
_entity_poly.pdbx_seq_one_letter_code
_entity_poly.pdbx_strand_id
1 'polypeptide(L)'
;MNARAALLTVALVSGGAFAQDLAAYRTVTSALDASVRARPSSPERALAALTNAETAFGRLEDSLGGSNGVLQQGFRETLRNARIANARASVDLEAQVLQARALLRKMLYDATFKGLSGSAANARANAALLASEFGLSAADRTALVNRATAGNAEAVRVQLLRAAGGKINAALGNVDASSPRDAYLNLARATSWFTVVQDEPEASSAGLQLSAFVTALSQLTSKDAAFTGSVAQLRGGAQRFVQAAAGADVPANASASGSAGTGSAGGAGTVVTVTPTTPTTPTPGTTGSTTTGGSTTAPSTGTAPAPGTAATPVAATGVDAVYAALGRALAASGHGDNATAKDALAQASTALGRVPANISGAAGYAGLLADVQGAQGRVGLRPEDVRALVSSLANVEAEASGGAVSVMDRAAQGVTNVWSGPLRALFFLVLAALAFYPLYLLNLAFGGRNAYWRAIGVGLLLLLLPAILEGVANLGVLLGDLTGVGVLRSLGNLSVMQSPLWGPLWAVSVAVAIGLAIYGFRGLCVQFGLLGAKRERDEPRLSETQAAVEWDEEL
;
A
#
# COMPACT_ATOMS: atom_id res chain seq x y z
N MET A 1 29.41 -55.53 23.82
CA MET A 1 29.84 -54.47 22.86
C MET A 1 28.78 -54.34 21.79
N ASN A 2 28.55 -53.11 21.31
CA ASN A 2 27.72 -52.72 20.14
C ASN A 2 26.35 -52.12 20.43
N ALA A 3 26.36 -50.90 20.98
CA ALA A 3 25.25 -49.94 20.94
C ALA A 3 25.79 -48.50 20.78
N ARG A 4 26.73 -48.29 19.82
CA ARG A 4 27.39 -46.99 19.60
C ARG A 4 27.43 -46.51 18.14
N ALA A 5 26.68 -47.14 17.23
CA ALA A 5 26.70 -46.79 15.81
C ALA A 5 25.44 -46.08 15.28
N ALA A 6 24.48 -45.70 16.13
CA ALA A 6 23.18 -45.17 15.68
C ALA A 6 22.96 -43.66 15.91
N LEU A 7 23.99 -42.89 16.31
CA LEU A 7 23.81 -41.51 16.78
C LEU A 7 24.48 -40.42 15.93
N LEU A 8 24.83 -40.71 14.67
CA LEU A 8 25.54 -39.76 13.80
C LEU A 8 24.88 -39.45 12.44
N THR A 9 23.61 -39.85 12.25
CA THR A 9 22.91 -39.69 10.95
C THR A 9 21.72 -38.71 10.98
N VAL A 10 21.47 -38.00 12.09
CA VAL A 10 20.32 -37.07 12.21
C VAL A 10 20.71 -35.59 12.01
N ALA A 11 21.99 -35.24 11.98
CA ALA A 11 22.44 -33.85 11.87
C ALA A 11 22.62 -33.30 10.44
N LEU A 12 22.47 -34.11 9.39
CA LEU A 12 22.69 -33.69 7.99
C LEU A 12 21.41 -33.38 7.19
N VAL A 13 20.22 -33.69 7.70
CA VAL A 13 18.98 -33.54 6.93
C VAL A 13 18.44 -32.09 6.98
N SER A 14 18.79 -31.32 8.00
CA SER A 14 18.33 -29.93 8.14
C SER A 14 19.10 -28.92 7.29
N GLY A 15 20.27 -29.26 6.73
CA GLY A 15 21.06 -28.33 5.90
C GLY A 15 20.58 -28.16 4.45
N GLY A 16 19.85 -29.15 3.90
CA GLY A 16 19.43 -29.15 2.50
C GLY A 16 18.32 -28.16 2.15
N ALA A 17 17.32 -28.04 3.03
CA ALA A 17 16.19 -27.13 2.82
C ALA A 17 16.60 -25.65 2.80
N PHE A 18 17.59 -25.25 3.62
CA PHE A 18 18.04 -23.85 3.71
C PHE A 18 18.95 -23.41 2.57
N ALA A 19 19.86 -24.28 2.10
CA ALA A 19 20.66 -23.98 0.92
C ALA A 19 19.78 -23.80 -0.32
N GLN A 20 18.71 -24.59 -0.40
CA GLN A 20 17.70 -24.51 -1.45
C GLN A 20 16.87 -23.20 -1.37
N ASP A 21 16.52 -22.75 -0.16
CA ASP A 21 15.80 -21.49 0.09
C ASP A 21 16.61 -20.25 -0.35
N LEU A 22 17.89 -20.18 0.03
CA LEU A 22 18.79 -19.09 -0.40
C LEU A 22 19.05 -19.11 -1.91
N ALA A 23 19.11 -20.30 -2.53
CA ALA A 23 19.26 -20.44 -3.97
C ALA A 23 17.99 -20.00 -4.71
N ALA A 24 16.82 -20.33 -4.20
CA ALA A 24 15.53 -19.86 -4.73
C ALA A 24 15.45 -18.34 -4.68
N TYR A 25 15.80 -17.72 -3.55
CA TYR A 25 15.81 -16.26 -3.40
C TYR A 25 16.69 -15.58 -4.46
N ARG A 26 17.95 -16.04 -4.61
CA ARG A 26 18.88 -15.50 -5.63
C ARG A 26 18.39 -15.72 -7.06
N THR A 27 17.68 -16.81 -7.30
CA THR A 27 17.07 -17.09 -8.60
C THR A 27 15.95 -16.09 -8.89
N VAL A 28 15.10 -15.79 -7.90
CA VAL A 28 14.06 -14.77 -8.05
C VAL A 28 14.67 -13.40 -8.35
N THR A 29 15.65 -12.95 -7.54
CA THR A 29 16.25 -11.61 -7.72
C THR A 29 17.01 -11.49 -9.04
N SER A 30 17.77 -12.51 -9.43
CA SER A 30 18.47 -12.52 -10.73
C SER A 30 17.51 -12.56 -11.93
N ALA A 31 16.39 -13.27 -11.83
CA ALA A 31 15.35 -13.32 -12.86
C ALA A 31 14.62 -11.97 -12.99
N LEU A 32 14.33 -11.30 -11.87
CA LEU A 32 13.82 -9.92 -11.86
C LEU A 32 14.79 -8.96 -12.56
N ASP A 33 16.07 -9.01 -12.23
CA ASP A 33 17.10 -8.15 -12.84
C ASP A 33 17.33 -8.48 -14.33
N ALA A 34 17.18 -9.75 -14.71
CA ALA A 34 17.22 -10.17 -16.11
C ALA A 34 16.01 -9.63 -16.90
N SER A 35 14.84 -9.52 -16.28
CA SER A 35 13.64 -9.00 -16.95
C SER A 35 13.80 -7.52 -17.35
N VAL A 36 14.33 -6.68 -16.46
CA VAL A 36 14.59 -5.26 -16.72
C VAL A 36 15.66 -5.09 -17.80
N ARG A 37 16.76 -5.86 -17.72
CA ARG A 37 17.84 -5.82 -18.73
C ARG A 37 17.41 -6.31 -20.10
N ALA A 38 16.57 -7.34 -20.16
CA ALA A 38 16.10 -7.90 -21.43
C ALA A 38 15.08 -7.00 -22.12
N ARG A 39 14.24 -6.29 -21.35
CA ARG A 39 13.08 -5.54 -21.86
C ARG A 39 13.34 -4.59 -23.04
N PRO A 40 14.43 -3.80 -23.07
CA PRO A 40 14.70 -2.91 -24.20
C PRO A 40 15.00 -3.66 -25.50
N SER A 41 15.54 -4.88 -25.40
CA SER A 41 15.96 -5.71 -26.54
C SER A 41 14.93 -6.75 -26.97
N SER A 42 14.19 -7.33 -26.02
CA SER A 42 13.21 -8.37 -26.27
C SER A 42 12.17 -8.44 -25.13
N PRO A 43 10.91 -8.06 -25.38
CA PRO A 43 9.85 -8.19 -24.37
C PRO A 43 9.51 -9.65 -24.05
N GLU A 44 9.76 -10.59 -24.97
CA GLU A 44 9.58 -12.02 -24.76
C GLU A 44 10.60 -12.58 -23.76
N ARG A 45 11.88 -12.22 -23.91
CA ARG A 45 12.92 -12.60 -22.93
C ARG A 45 12.65 -12.01 -21.55
N ALA A 46 12.11 -10.79 -21.50
CA ALA A 46 11.69 -10.18 -20.24
C ALA A 46 10.53 -10.95 -19.59
N LEU A 47 9.53 -11.38 -20.38
CA LEU A 47 8.42 -12.20 -19.90
C LEU A 47 8.89 -13.59 -19.41
N ALA A 48 9.80 -14.23 -20.13
CA ALA A 48 10.39 -15.50 -19.73
C ALA A 48 11.14 -15.36 -18.38
N ALA A 49 11.88 -14.26 -18.20
CA ALA A 49 12.54 -13.95 -16.94
C ALA A 49 11.53 -13.71 -15.79
N LEU A 50 10.43 -12.98 -16.03
CA LEU A 50 9.35 -12.82 -15.04
C LEU A 50 8.63 -14.13 -14.70
N THR A 51 8.54 -15.06 -15.65
CA THR A 51 7.97 -16.40 -15.43
C THR A 51 8.90 -17.23 -14.57
N ASN A 52 10.21 -17.22 -14.86
CA ASN A 52 11.23 -17.86 -14.05
C ASN A 52 11.25 -17.30 -12.61
N ALA A 53 11.04 -15.99 -12.43
CA ALA A 53 10.95 -15.36 -11.12
C ALA A 53 9.75 -15.90 -10.31
N GLU A 54 8.58 -16.07 -10.92
CA GLU A 54 7.41 -16.64 -10.24
C GLU A 54 7.60 -18.11 -9.88
N THR A 55 8.14 -18.93 -10.79
CA THR A 55 8.44 -20.34 -10.51
C THR A 55 9.45 -20.49 -9.38
N ALA A 56 10.49 -19.66 -9.36
CA ALA A 56 11.47 -19.64 -8.28
C ALA A 56 10.86 -19.16 -6.96
N PHE A 57 9.90 -18.23 -7.01
CA PHE A 57 9.20 -17.73 -5.83
C PHE A 57 8.28 -18.78 -5.21
N GLY A 58 7.59 -19.60 -6.01
CA GLY A 58 6.77 -20.70 -5.47
C GLY A 58 7.59 -21.66 -4.59
N ARG A 59 8.84 -21.97 -4.97
CA ARG A 59 9.74 -22.79 -4.16
C ARG A 59 10.19 -22.10 -2.86
N LEU A 60 10.24 -20.76 -2.87
CA LEU A 60 10.58 -19.93 -1.71
C LEU A 60 9.41 -19.81 -0.73
N GLU A 61 8.17 -19.85 -1.22
CA GLU A 61 6.98 -19.78 -0.35
C GLU A 61 6.86 -21.02 0.53
N ASP A 62 7.14 -22.19 -0.02
CA ASP A 62 7.14 -23.47 0.71
C ASP A 62 8.16 -23.46 1.86
N SER A 63 9.30 -22.78 1.71
CA SER A 63 10.34 -22.67 2.75
C SER A 63 10.09 -21.55 3.77
N LEU A 64 9.41 -20.47 3.38
CA LEU A 64 9.13 -19.31 4.26
C LEU A 64 8.03 -19.56 5.32
N GLY A 65 7.39 -20.73 5.33
CA GLY A 65 6.57 -21.23 6.44
C GLY A 65 5.38 -20.34 6.80
N GLY A 66 4.54 -19.99 5.81
CA GLY A 66 3.18 -19.44 5.96
C GLY A 66 3.03 -18.08 6.67
N SER A 67 4.08 -17.52 7.27
CA SER A 67 3.96 -16.39 8.20
C SER A 67 3.81 -15.01 7.56
N ASN A 68 3.83 -14.89 6.22
CA ASN A 68 3.78 -13.62 5.50
C ASN A 68 2.83 -13.66 4.28
N GLY A 69 1.65 -14.27 4.43
CA GLY A 69 0.68 -14.44 3.33
C GLY A 69 0.32 -13.13 2.59
N VAL A 70 0.26 -12.00 3.30
CA VAL A 70 -0.02 -10.68 2.70
C VAL A 70 1.14 -10.19 1.82
N LEU A 71 2.39 -10.32 2.27
CA LEU A 71 3.57 -9.93 1.48
C LEU A 71 3.78 -10.88 0.29
N GLN A 72 3.49 -12.16 0.47
CA GLN A 72 3.54 -13.17 -0.59
C GLN A 72 2.49 -12.88 -1.68
N GLN A 73 1.24 -12.62 -1.28
CA GLN A 73 0.19 -12.20 -2.19
C GLN A 73 0.53 -10.88 -2.91
N GLY A 74 1.04 -9.90 -2.17
CA GLY A 74 1.49 -8.62 -2.72
C GLY A 74 2.62 -8.80 -3.75
N PHE A 75 3.55 -9.72 -3.51
CA PHE A 75 4.63 -10.02 -4.44
C PHE A 75 4.11 -10.68 -5.73
N ARG A 76 3.20 -11.66 -5.63
CA ARG A 76 2.56 -12.29 -6.80
C ARG A 76 1.78 -11.27 -7.63
N GLU A 77 1.03 -10.40 -6.97
CA GLU A 77 0.29 -9.33 -7.63
C GLU A 77 1.25 -8.34 -8.32
N THR A 78 2.37 -8.01 -7.68
CA THR A 78 3.40 -7.15 -8.30
C THR A 78 4.06 -7.82 -9.51
N LEU A 79 4.30 -9.14 -9.49
CA LEU A 79 4.79 -9.89 -10.65
C LEU A 79 3.77 -9.90 -11.79
N ARG A 80 2.48 -10.07 -11.47
CA ARG A 80 1.39 -9.97 -12.46
C ARG A 80 1.35 -8.57 -13.09
N ASN A 81 1.47 -7.52 -12.28
CA ASN A 81 1.54 -6.14 -12.74
C ASN A 81 2.80 -5.87 -13.57
N ALA A 82 3.95 -6.47 -13.22
CA ALA A 82 5.16 -6.41 -14.02
C ALA A 82 4.98 -7.05 -15.40
N ARG A 83 4.25 -8.18 -15.51
CA ARG A 83 3.92 -8.80 -16.81
C ARG A 83 3.00 -7.92 -17.66
N ILE A 84 2.03 -7.27 -17.04
CA ILE A 84 1.16 -6.31 -17.74
C ILE A 84 1.99 -5.10 -18.20
N ALA A 85 2.86 -4.57 -17.33
CA ALA A 85 3.74 -3.44 -17.63
C ALA A 85 4.75 -3.79 -18.74
N ASN A 86 5.25 -5.03 -18.78
CA ASN A 86 6.12 -5.53 -19.85
C ASN A 86 5.52 -5.28 -21.24
N ALA A 87 4.20 -5.44 -21.40
CA ALA A 87 3.51 -5.19 -22.66
C ALA A 87 3.35 -3.68 -23.00
N ARG A 88 3.43 -2.78 -22.00
CA ARG A 88 3.14 -1.34 -22.15
C ARG A 88 4.41 -0.50 -22.29
N ALA A 89 5.25 -0.49 -21.26
CA ALA A 89 6.41 0.41 -21.16
C ALA A 89 7.55 -0.19 -20.34
N SER A 90 8.80 0.07 -20.75
CA SER A 90 9.99 -0.41 -20.05
C SER A 90 10.18 0.23 -18.67
N VAL A 91 9.85 1.52 -18.56
CA VAL A 91 9.92 2.29 -17.30
C VAL A 91 8.93 1.75 -16.27
N ASP A 92 7.71 1.42 -16.70
CA ASP A 92 6.69 0.84 -15.82
C ASP A 92 7.11 -0.56 -15.34
N LEU A 93 7.69 -1.37 -16.24
CA LEU A 93 8.24 -2.67 -15.85
C LEU A 93 9.32 -2.51 -14.77
N GLU A 94 10.27 -1.59 -14.96
CA GLU A 94 11.34 -1.36 -14.00
C GLU A 94 10.80 -0.92 -12.64
N ALA A 95 9.80 -0.04 -12.60
CA ALA A 95 9.15 0.37 -11.35
C ALA A 95 8.42 -0.81 -10.65
N GLN A 96 7.71 -1.65 -11.41
CA GLN A 96 7.08 -2.85 -10.83
C GLN A 96 8.13 -3.85 -10.32
N VAL A 97 9.25 -4.01 -11.02
CA VAL A 97 10.35 -4.87 -10.56
C VAL A 97 10.99 -4.31 -9.29
N LEU A 98 11.17 -2.99 -9.18
CA LEU A 98 11.66 -2.35 -7.95
C LEU A 98 10.71 -2.60 -6.76
N GLN A 99 9.39 -2.54 -6.99
CA GLN A 99 8.39 -2.89 -5.98
C GLN A 99 8.46 -4.36 -5.60
N ALA A 100 8.61 -5.27 -6.56
CA ALA A 100 8.77 -6.71 -6.31
C ALA A 100 10.04 -6.97 -5.46
N ARG A 101 11.16 -6.30 -5.78
CA ARG A 101 12.39 -6.33 -5.00
C ARG A 101 12.20 -5.76 -3.58
N ALA A 102 11.35 -4.76 -3.40
CA ALA A 102 11.05 -4.20 -2.09
C ALA A 102 10.38 -5.23 -1.17
N LEU A 103 9.35 -5.90 -1.69
CA LEU A 103 8.61 -6.93 -0.96
C LEU A 103 9.50 -8.13 -0.61
N LEU A 104 10.35 -8.59 -1.55
CA LEU A 104 11.33 -9.64 -1.28
C LEU A 104 12.32 -9.25 -0.18
N ARG A 105 12.84 -8.03 -0.23
CA ARG A 105 13.75 -7.52 0.81
C ARG A 105 13.06 -7.42 2.16
N LYS A 106 11.79 -6.98 2.21
CA LYS A 106 11.01 -6.93 3.44
C LYS A 106 10.79 -8.33 4.01
N MET A 107 10.39 -9.29 3.18
CA MET A 107 10.25 -10.69 3.61
C MET A 107 11.57 -11.27 4.14
N LEU A 108 12.70 -11.00 3.48
CA LEU A 108 14.01 -11.44 3.95
C LEU A 108 14.42 -10.75 5.27
N TYR A 109 14.11 -9.46 5.41
CA TYR A 109 14.33 -8.71 6.64
C TYR A 109 13.56 -9.35 7.80
N ASP A 110 12.24 -9.52 7.65
CA ASP A 110 11.39 -10.11 8.68
C ASP A 110 11.80 -11.55 9.02
N ALA A 111 12.14 -12.37 8.01
CA ALA A 111 12.65 -13.73 8.20
C ALA A 111 14.00 -13.76 8.93
N THR A 112 14.88 -12.78 8.68
CA THR A 112 16.17 -12.66 9.38
C THR A 112 15.94 -12.37 10.85
N PHE A 113 15.09 -11.39 11.18
CA PHE A 113 14.81 -11.03 12.58
C PHE A 113 14.09 -12.13 13.35
N LYS A 114 13.18 -12.85 12.70
CA LYS A 114 12.57 -14.06 13.26
C LYS A 114 13.60 -15.18 13.50
N GLY A 115 14.61 -15.27 12.64
CA GLY A 115 15.69 -16.27 12.74
C GLY A 115 16.79 -15.94 13.76
N LEU A 116 16.93 -14.68 14.18
CA LEU A 116 17.92 -14.26 15.18
C LEU A 116 17.67 -14.87 16.57
N SER A 117 16.42 -15.24 16.89
CA SER A 117 16.08 -15.99 18.10
C SER A 117 16.24 -17.52 17.95
N GLY A 118 16.70 -18.00 16.79
CA GLY A 118 16.85 -19.42 16.45
C GLY A 118 18.30 -19.89 16.33
N SER A 119 18.57 -20.85 15.44
CA SER A 119 19.92 -21.42 15.24
C SER A 119 20.91 -20.40 14.67
N ALA A 120 22.11 -20.30 15.27
CA ALA A 120 23.18 -19.39 14.85
C ALA A 120 23.64 -19.60 13.39
N ALA A 121 23.54 -20.82 12.86
CA ALA A 121 23.86 -21.11 11.46
C ALA A 121 22.87 -20.42 10.49
N ASN A 122 21.58 -20.38 10.85
CA ASN A 122 20.54 -19.73 10.05
C ASN A 122 20.68 -18.20 10.11
N ALA A 123 20.98 -17.67 11.31
CA ALA A 123 21.28 -16.25 11.49
C ALA A 123 22.46 -15.80 10.62
N ARG A 124 23.53 -16.61 10.52
CA ARG A 124 24.71 -16.33 9.68
C ARG A 124 24.36 -16.25 8.19
N ALA A 125 23.65 -17.25 7.67
CA ALA A 125 23.31 -17.33 6.25
C ALA A 125 22.35 -16.20 5.83
N ASN A 126 21.31 -15.94 6.62
CA ASN A 126 20.34 -14.88 6.37
C ASN A 126 20.98 -13.49 6.47
N ALA A 127 21.82 -13.24 7.49
CA ALA A 127 22.54 -11.98 7.61
C ALA A 127 23.52 -11.73 6.45
N ALA A 128 24.20 -12.78 5.95
CA ALA A 128 25.09 -12.65 4.81
C ALA A 128 24.31 -12.30 3.52
N LEU A 129 23.16 -12.95 3.30
CA LEU A 129 22.29 -12.65 2.18
C LEU A 129 21.71 -11.23 2.29
N LEU A 130 21.18 -10.85 3.45
CA LEU A 130 20.64 -9.52 3.71
C LEU A 130 21.69 -8.42 3.52
N ALA A 131 22.93 -8.64 4.00
CA ALA A 131 24.05 -7.72 3.75
C ALA A 131 24.37 -7.55 2.27
N SER A 132 24.27 -8.63 1.46
CA SER A 132 24.44 -8.53 0.02
C SER A 132 23.31 -7.76 -0.66
N GLU A 133 22.06 -7.98 -0.26
CA GLU A 133 20.90 -7.25 -0.79
C GLU A 133 20.95 -5.75 -0.44
N PHE A 134 21.39 -5.39 0.77
CA PHE A 134 21.59 -4.00 1.17
C PHE A 134 22.85 -3.37 0.54
N GLY A 135 23.66 -4.17 -0.15
CA GLY A 135 24.88 -3.71 -0.82
C GLY A 135 25.96 -3.24 0.17
N LEU A 136 26.06 -3.89 1.33
CA LEU A 136 27.08 -3.60 2.34
C LEU A 136 28.48 -3.97 1.82
N SER A 137 29.49 -3.20 2.26
CA SER A 137 30.90 -3.49 2.00
C SER A 137 31.30 -4.85 2.58
N ALA A 138 32.44 -5.41 2.16
CA ALA A 138 32.92 -6.68 2.71
C ALA A 138 33.16 -6.60 4.23
N ALA A 139 33.66 -5.47 4.72
CA ALA A 139 33.86 -5.21 6.15
C ALA A 139 32.52 -5.11 6.89
N ASP A 140 31.58 -4.31 6.39
CA ASP A 140 30.26 -4.13 7.01
C ASP A 140 29.43 -5.41 7.02
N ARG A 141 29.54 -6.21 5.96
CA ARG A 141 28.92 -7.55 5.88
C ARG A 141 29.46 -8.47 6.97
N THR A 142 30.77 -8.51 7.15
CA THR A 142 31.40 -9.33 8.19
C THR A 142 30.95 -8.89 9.58
N ALA A 143 30.88 -7.57 9.81
CA ALA A 143 30.39 -7.02 11.07
C ALA A 143 28.90 -7.35 11.32
N LEU A 144 28.04 -7.22 10.30
CA LEU A 144 26.62 -7.56 10.40
C LEU A 144 26.43 -9.04 10.74
N VAL A 145 27.14 -9.92 10.03
CA VAL A 145 27.09 -11.36 10.27
C VAL A 145 27.54 -11.71 11.69
N ASN A 146 28.63 -11.12 12.17
CA ASN A 146 29.11 -11.36 13.53
C ASN A 146 28.10 -10.90 14.59
N ARG A 147 27.47 -9.72 14.42
CA ARG A 147 26.41 -9.22 15.30
C ARG A 147 25.17 -10.12 15.28
N ALA A 148 24.76 -10.58 14.11
CA ALA A 148 23.64 -11.50 13.94
C ALA A 148 23.90 -12.84 14.63
N THR A 149 25.09 -13.42 14.47
CA THR A 149 25.46 -14.67 15.16
C THR A 149 25.60 -14.50 16.66
N ALA A 150 25.90 -13.29 17.13
CA ALA A 150 25.94 -12.94 18.55
C ALA A 150 24.54 -12.64 19.14
N GLY A 151 23.47 -12.73 18.34
CA GLY A 151 22.11 -12.42 18.79
C GLY A 151 21.84 -10.94 19.05
N ASN A 152 22.73 -10.03 18.62
CA ASN A 152 22.55 -8.59 18.82
C ASN A 152 21.62 -8.02 17.75
N ALA A 153 20.31 -8.27 17.91
CA ALA A 153 19.29 -7.84 16.97
C ALA A 153 19.26 -6.32 16.78
N GLU A 154 19.46 -5.54 17.86
CA GLU A 154 19.44 -4.09 17.77
C GLU A 154 20.58 -3.53 16.93
N ALA A 155 21.81 -4.03 17.11
CA ALA A 155 22.94 -3.58 16.31
C ALA A 155 22.81 -4.01 14.82
N VAL A 156 22.17 -5.16 14.55
CA VAL A 156 21.81 -5.59 13.19
C VAL A 156 20.77 -4.64 12.59
N ARG A 157 19.71 -4.30 13.34
CA ARG A 157 18.65 -3.36 12.95
C ARG A 157 19.25 -2.01 12.58
N VAL A 158 19.98 -1.38 13.50
CA VAL A 158 20.61 -0.07 13.31
C VAL A 158 21.48 -0.01 12.05
N GLN A 159 22.31 -1.03 11.82
CA GLN A 159 23.18 -1.08 10.64
C GLN A 159 22.37 -1.17 9.33
N LEU A 160 21.29 -1.94 9.32
CA LEU A 160 20.41 -2.08 8.15
C LEU A 160 19.60 -0.81 7.91
N LEU A 161 19.08 -0.15 8.95
CA LEU A 161 18.38 1.13 8.83
C LEU A 161 19.29 2.21 8.23
N ARG A 162 20.54 2.29 8.68
CA ARG A 162 21.53 3.21 8.12
C ARG A 162 21.79 2.93 6.65
N ALA A 163 21.91 1.67 6.27
CA ALA A 163 22.11 1.27 4.88
C ALA A 163 20.89 1.58 4.00
N ALA A 164 19.67 1.25 4.45
CA ALA A 164 18.44 1.59 3.73
C ALA A 164 18.26 3.10 3.60
N GLY A 165 18.48 3.87 4.68
CA GLY A 165 18.43 5.32 4.66
C GLY A 165 19.44 5.95 3.70
N GLY A 166 20.65 5.39 3.60
CA GLY A 166 21.65 5.76 2.60
C GLY A 166 21.15 5.53 1.17
N LYS A 167 20.48 4.39 0.90
CA LYS A 167 19.89 4.08 -0.42
C LYS A 167 18.72 5.00 -0.76
N ILE A 168 17.87 5.33 0.21
CA ILE A 168 16.77 6.31 0.03
C ILE A 168 17.35 7.68 -0.32
N ASN A 169 18.35 8.16 0.44
CA ASN A 169 19.02 9.43 0.16
C ASN A 169 19.67 9.46 -1.22
N ALA A 170 20.38 8.40 -1.62
CA ALA A 170 21.01 8.31 -2.93
C ALA A 170 19.97 8.34 -4.07
N ALA A 171 18.86 7.60 -3.93
CA ALA A 171 17.79 7.59 -4.92
C ALA A 171 17.11 8.97 -5.02
N LEU A 172 16.75 9.59 -3.90
CA LEU A 172 16.15 10.93 -3.87
C LEU A 172 17.12 12.03 -4.37
N GLY A 173 18.42 11.87 -4.14
CA GLY A 173 19.47 12.76 -4.66
C GLY A 173 19.53 12.76 -6.19
N ASN A 174 19.20 11.64 -6.82
CA ASN A 174 19.18 11.48 -8.29
C ASN A 174 17.83 11.87 -8.92
N VAL A 175 16.84 12.30 -8.14
CA VAL A 175 15.57 12.79 -8.68
C VAL A 175 15.78 14.17 -9.30
N ASP A 176 15.68 14.24 -10.63
CA ASP A 176 15.79 15.47 -11.39
C ASP A 176 14.48 15.78 -12.12
N ALA A 177 13.88 16.93 -11.82
CA ALA A 177 12.64 17.39 -12.46
C ALA A 177 12.80 17.60 -13.98
N SER A 178 14.02 17.78 -14.48
CA SER A 178 14.30 17.95 -15.90
C SER A 178 14.12 16.66 -16.73
N SER A 179 14.23 15.48 -16.08
CA SER A 179 14.01 14.17 -16.70
C SER A 179 12.88 13.41 -15.98
N PRO A 180 11.61 13.58 -16.40
CA PRO A 180 10.48 12.97 -15.71
C PRO A 180 10.53 11.44 -15.62
N ARG A 181 11.14 10.78 -16.60
CA ARG A 181 11.33 9.32 -16.59
C ARG A 181 12.33 8.90 -15.51
N ASP A 182 13.46 9.58 -15.40
CA ASP A 182 14.48 9.27 -14.39
C ASP A 182 14.01 9.69 -13.00
N ALA A 183 13.27 10.80 -12.88
CA ALA A 183 12.61 11.20 -11.64
C ALA A 183 11.63 10.13 -11.16
N TYR A 184 10.79 9.60 -12.05
CA TYR A 184 9.85 8.54 -11.73
C TYR A 184 10.56 7.27 -11.24
N LEU A 185 11.61 6.82 -11.94
CA LEU A 185 12.38 5.64 -11.55
C LEU A 185 13.14 5.84 -10.23
N ASN A 186 13.72 7.01 -10.01
CA ASN A 186 14.43 7.31 -8.77
C ASN A 186 13.48 7.46 -7.57
N LEU A 187 12.27 7.97 -7.78
CA LEU A 187 11.21 7.95 -6.75
C LEU A 187 10.75 6.52 -6.46
N ALA A 188 10.47 5.72 -7.48
CA ALA A 188 10.12 4.31 -7.32
C ALA A 188 11.23 3.55 -6.57
N ARG A 189 12.50 3.82 -6.90
CA ARG A 189 13.67 3.27 -6.20
C ARG A 189 13.70 3.71 -4.74
N ALA A 190 13.47 4.98 -4.45
CA ALA A 190 13.41 5.48 -3.07
C ALA A 190 12.26 4.82 -2.28
N THR A 191 11.06 4.74 -2.85
CA THR A 191 9.90 4.06 -2.24
C THR A 191 10.15 2.58 -2.01
N SER A 192 10.87 1.91 -2.92
CA SER A 192 11.25 0.51 -2.77
C SER A 192 12.15 0.26 -1.55
N TRP A 193 13.04 1.21 -1.21
CA TRP A 193 13.88 1.13 -0.01
C TRP A 193 13.11 1.57 1.23
N PHE A 194 12.23 2.56 1.10
CA PHE A 194 11.34 2.99 2.18
C PHE A 194 10.43 1.85 2.67
N THR A 195 9.92 1.00 1.77
CA THR A 195 9.06 -0.15 2.12
C THR A 195 9.69 -1.06 3.18
N VAL A 196 11.02 -1.18 3.22
CA VAL A 196 11.70 -2.02 4.21
C VAL A 196 11.69 -1.39 5.60
N VAL A 197 11.76 -0.06 5.67
CA VAL A 197 11.86 0.74 6.91
C VAL A 197 10.56 1.44 7.30
N GLN A 198 9.47 1.23 6.56
CA GLN A 198 8.21 1.96 6.73
C GLN A 198 7.55 1.71 8.09
N ASP A 199 7.85 0.57 8.72
CA ASP A 199 7.31 0.18 10.01
C ASP A 199 8.14 0.74 11.19
N GLU A 200 9.25 1.42 10.89
CA GLU A 200 10.17 1.93 11.91
C GLU A 200 9.71 3.31 12.42
N PRO A 201 9.64 3.53 13.75
CA PRO A 201 9.22 4.81 14.31
C PRO A 201 10.14 5.97 13.91
N GLU A 202 11.43 5.71 13.69
CA GLU A 202 12.41 6.68 13.21
C GLU A 202 12.07 7.20 11.80
N ALA A 203 11.47 6.37 10.93
CA ALA A 203 11.08 6.79 9.58
C ALA A 203 9.91 7.76 9.61
N SER A 204 8.87 7.44 10.40
CA SER A 204 7.69 8.29 10.54
C SER A 204 7.99 9.63 11.23
N SER A 205 8.80 9.62 12.29
CA SER A 205 9.23 10.83 13.01
C SER A 205 10.18 11.71 12.18
N ALA A 206 10.94 11.12 11.27
CA ALA A 206 11.70 11.85 10.27
C ALA A 206 10.82 12.43 9.13
N GLY A 207 9.50 12.22 9.16
CA GLY A 207 8.59 12.73 8.14
C GLY A 207 8.67 11.97 6.80
N LEU A 208 9.22 10.75 6.80
CA LEU A 208 9.10 9.84 5.66
C LEU A 208 7.79 9.07 5.78
N GLN A 209 6.87 9.32 4.86
CA GLN A 209 5.57 8.65 4.81
C GLN A 209 5.24 8.26 3.38
N LEU A 210 4.50 7.17 3.20
CA LEU A 210 4.06 6.71 1.88
C LEU A 210 3.25 7.79 1.14
N SER A 211 2.42 8.55 1.86
CA SER A 211 1.66 9.69 1.33
C SER A 211 2.55 10.76 0.68
N ALA A 212 3.72 11.04 1.23
CA ALA A 212 4.66 12.01 0.68
C ALA A 212 5.27 11.53 -0.65
N PHE A 213 5.59 10.23 -0.76
CA PHE A 213 6.02 9.63 -2.02
C PHE A 213 4.92 9.64 -3.08
N VAL A 214 3.68 9.27 -2.71
CA VAL A 214 2.52 9.31 -3.61
C VAL A 214 2.23 10.73 -4.08
N THR A 215 2.33 11.71 -3.18
CA THR A 215 2.17 13.14 -3.51
C THR A 215 3.21 13.59 -4.52
N ALA A 216 4.50 13.32 -4.27
CA ALA A 216 5.58 13.65 -5.20
C ALA A 216 5.39 12.96 -6.56
N LEU A 217 4.93 11.70 -6.58
CA LEU A 217 4.64 10.97 -7.81
C LEU A 217 3.47 11.60 -8.58
N SER A 218 2.39 11.97 -7.89
CA SER A 218 1.23 12.63 -8.50
C SER A 218 1.61 13.97 -9.13
N GLN A 219 2.41 14.78 -8.41
CA GLN A 219 2.93 16.06 -8.88
C GLN A 219 3.87 15.91 -10.07
N LEU A 220 4.70 14.86 -10.10
CA LEU A 220 5.53 14.55 -11.25
C LEU A 220 4.68 14.23 -12.48
N THR A 221 3.63 13.41 -12.32
CA THR A 221 2.74 13.04 -13.43
C THR A 221 1.87 14.19 -13.92
N SER A 222 1.46 15.10 -13.04
CA SER A 222 0.70 16.30 -13.39
C SER A 222 1.56 17.48 -13.83
N LYS A 223 2.90 17.35 -13.80
CA LYS A 223 3.88 18.42 -14.06
C LYS A 223 3.68 19.64 -13.15
N ASP A 224 3.29 19.40 -11.91
CA ASP A 224 3.11 20.42 -10.90
C ASP A 224 4.45 21.01 -10.45
N ALA A 225 4.54 22.34 -10.35
CA ALA A 225 5.72 23.05 -9.86
C ALA A 225 6.03 22.73 -8.38
N ALA A 226 5.05 22.25 -7.61
CA ALA A 226 5.22 21.81 -6.23
C ALA A 226 6.13 20.57 -6.09
N PHE A 227 6.35 19.82 -7.18
CA PHE A 227 7.16 18.61 -7.21
C PHE A 227 8.53 18.77 -6.55
N THR A 228 9.26 19.84 -6.91
CA THR A 228 10.61 20.10 -6.39
C THR A 228 10.59 20.31 -4.87
N GLY A 229 9.55 20.96 -4.35
CA GLY A 229 9.36 21.16 -2.92
C GLY A 229 9.10 19.84 -2.18
N SER A 230 8.23 18.98 -2.72
CA SER A 230 7.94 17.67 -2.14
C SER A 230 9.16 16.74 -2.18
N VAL A 231 9.97 16.76 -3.24
CA VAL A 231 11.24 16.02 -3.28
C VAL A 231 12.25 16.56 -2.26
N ALA A 232 12.34 17.89 -2.08
CA ALA A 232 13.21 18.49 -1.07
C ALA A 232 12.79 18.10 0.36
N GLN A 233 11.49 18.05 0.64
CA GLN A 233 10.97 17.54 1.92
C GLN A 233 11.33 16.08 2.15
N LEU A 234 11.16 15.22 1.14
CA LEU A 234 11.56 13.82 1.21
C LEU A 234 13.06 13.65 1.46
N ARG A 235 13.92 14.45 0.81
CA ARG A 235 15.37 14.46 1.06
C ARG A 235 15.70 14.86 2.50
N GLY A 236 15.08 15.94 2.99
CA GLY A 236 15.26 16.39 4.37
C GLY A 236 14.79 15.36 5.39
N GLY A 237 13.73 14.61 5.09
CA GLY A 237 13.27 13.49 5.91
C GLY A 237 14.24 12.31 5.90
N ALA A 238 14.74 11.93 4.72
CA ALA A 238 15.73 10.86 4.58
C ALA A 238 17.06 11.16 5.29
N GLN A 239 17.49 12.43 5.35
CA GLN A 239 18.66 12.84 6.12
C GLN A 239 18.41 12.72 7.64
N ARG A 240 17.26 13.21 8.13
CA ARG A 240 16.87 13.10 9.53
C ARG A 240 16.72 11.64 9.97
N PHE A 241 16.20 10.78 9.11
CA PHE A 241 16.10 9.35 9.35
C PHE A 241 17.47 8.70 9.56
N VAL A 242 18.45 8.98 8.69
CA VAL A 242 19.82 8.43 8.85
C VAL A 242 20.48 8.94 10.12
N GLN A 243 20.26 10.21 10.50
CA GLN A 243 20.76 10.77 11.75
C GLN A 243 20.12 10.11 12.98
N ALA A 244 18.80 9.89 12.96
CA ALA A 244 18.09 9.18 14.02
C ALA A 244 18.59 7.73 14.16
N ALA A 245 18.79 7.03 13.03
CA ALA A 245 19.37 5.69 13.01
C ALA A 245 20.84 5.67 13.47
N ALA A 246 21.57 6.79 13.40
CA ALA A 246 22.93 6.90 13.93
C ALA A 246 22.97 7.22 15.44
N GLY A 247 21.96 7.93 15.96
CA GLY A 247 21.84 8.27 17.39
C GLY A 247 21.36 7.13 18.29
N ALA A 248 20.90 6.00 17.72
CA ALA A 248 20.49 4.81 18.44
C ALA A 248 21.67 3.93 18.94
N ASP A 249 22.92 4.32 18.70
CA ASP A 249 24.11 3.69 19.27
C ASP A 249 24.17 3.95 20.81
N VAL A 250 23.50 3.12 21.61
CA VAL A 250 23.77 3.01 23.06
C VAL A 250 25.12 2.30 23.24
N PRO A 251 26.07 2.85 24.02
CA PRO A 251 27.41 2.29 24.12
C PRO A 251 27.40 0.95 24.86
N ALA A 252 28.04 -0.05 24.25
CA ALA A 252 28.51 -1.22 24.98
C ALA A 252 29.55 -0.78 26.01
N ASN A 253 29.35 -1.17 27.27
CA ASN A 253 30.14 -0.90 28.49
C ASN A 253 29.89 0.44 29.21
N ALA A 254 28.90 0.42 30.11
CA ALA A 254 29.08 1.05 31.41
C ALA A 254 29.80 0.06 32.35
N SER A 255 31.05 0.35 32.70
CA SER A 255 31.68 -0.05 33.97
C SER A 255 32.99 0.73 34.20
N ALA A 256 33.13 1.22 35.45
CA ALA A 256 34.31 1.75 36.13
C ALA A 256 34.69 3.24 35.95
N SER A 257 34.08 4.08 36.81
CA SER A 257 34.73 4.85 37.89
C SER A 257 36.11 5.49 37.65
N GLY A 258 36.21 6.81 37.90
CA GLY A 258 37.34 7.38 38.64
C GLY A 258 38.18 8.49 37.98
N SER A 259 37.88 9.73 38.38
CA SER A 259 38.82 10.79 38.81
C SER A 259 39.85 11.43 37.85
N ALA A 260 39.63 12.73 37.64
CA ALA A 260 40.55 13.89 37.67
C ALA A 260 42.03 13.76 37.26
N GLY A 261 42.45 14.67 36.36
CA GLY A 261 43.84 15.05 36.11
C GLY A 261 43.94 16.38 35.36
N THR A 262 44.12 17.46 36.11
CA THR A 262 44.40 18.85 35.72
C THR A 262 45.82 18.98 35.13
N GLY A 263 46.05 19.87 34.14
CA GLY A 263 47.43 20.22 33.73
C GLY A 263 47.65 20.97 32.40
N SER A 264 47.34 22.27 32.39
CA SER A 264 47.94 23.42 31.67
C SER A 264 48.83 23.30 30.39
N ALA A 265 48.35 24.00 29.34
CA ALA A 265 48.96 25.11 28.56
C ALA A 265 50.32 25.01 27.81
N GLY A 266 50.28 25.40 26.52
CA GLY A 266 51.34 26.22 25.87
C GLY A 266 51.53 26.14 24.34
N GLY A 267 50.82 26.99 23.56
CA GLY A 267 51.17 27.63 22.25
C GLY A 267 51.54 26.76 21.02
N ALA A 268 51.23 27.08 19.74
CA ALA A 268 50.69 28.26 19.09
C ALA A 268 50.24 27.91 17.63
N GLY A 269 49.23 28.62 17.12
CA GLY A 269 49.09 29.02 15.70
C GLY A 269 48.57 28.00 14.67
N THR A 270 47.30 28.12 14.24
CA THR A 270 46.89 28.54 12.88
C THR A 270 45.38 28.29 12.71
N VAL A 271 44.62 29.38 12.52
CA VAL A 271 43.20 29.39 12.16
C VAL A 271 43.11 29.40 10.63
N VAL A 272 42.34 28.50 10.03
CA VAL A 272 41.91 28.61 8.63
C VAL A 272 40.38 28.67 8.58
N THR A 273 39.90 29.86 8.27
CA THR A 273 38.56 30.17 7.75
C THR A 273 38.57 29.91 6.25
N VAL A 274 37.57 29.20 5.70
CA VAL A 274 37.25 29.26 4.26
C VAL A 274 35.76 29.47 4.03
N THR A 275 35.51 30.52 3.27
CA THR A 275 34.25 31.16 2.86
C THR A 275 33.76 30.55 1.52
N PRO A 276 32.45 30.61 1.18
CA PRO A 276 31.86 29.92 0.04
C PRO A 276 32.05 30.67 -1.29
N THR A 277 32.18 29.95 -2.41
CA THR A 277 32.22 30.50 -3.77
C THR A 277 30.95 30.19 -4.58
N THR A 278 30.47 31.25 -5.25
CA THR A 278 29.33 31.40 -6.14
C THR A 278 29.51 30.69 -7.49
N PRO A 279 28.44 30.19 -8.17
CA PRO A 279 28.54 29.56 -9.48
C PRO A 279 28.42 30.56 -10.64
N THR A 280 29.20 30.32 -11.70
CA THR A 280 29.21 31.08 -12.96
C THR A 280 28.35 30.43 -14.05
N THR A 281 27.63 31.27 -14.78
CA THR A 281 26.81 31.02 -15.98
C THR A 281 27.65 30.71 -17.23
N PRO A 282 27.22 29.83 -18.16
CA PRO A 282 27.73 29.82 -19.53
C PRO A 282 26.72 30.37 -20.55
N THR A 283 27.24 31.12 -21.53
CA THR A 283 26.57 31.68 -22.74
C THR A 283 27.22 31.03 -23.99
N PRO A 284 26.51 30.90 -25.14
CA PRO A 284 26.77 29.88 -26.16
C PRO A 284 27.78 30.30 -27.24
N GLY A 285 28.45 29.30 -27.84
CA GLY A 285 29.36 29.47 -28.97
C GLY A 285 29.00 28.56 -30.15
N THR A 286 28.83 29.18 -31.30
CA THR A 286 28.47 28.59 -32.60
C THR A 286 29.73 28.38 -33.47
N THR A 287 29.63 27.40 -34.38
CA THR A 287 30.31 27.26 -35.69
C THR A 287 31.73 26.66 -35.79
N GLY A 288 31.81 25.58 -36.57
CA GLY A 288 33.03 25.04 -37.21
C GLY A 288 32.68 23.86 -38.14
N SER A 289 32.58 24.12 -39.45
CA SER A 289 32.35 23.16 -40.53
C SER A 289 33.64 22.58 -41.09
N THR A 290 33.59 21.35 -41.65
CA THR A 290 34.25 20.86 -42.90
C THR A 290 33.79 19.40 -43.13
N THR A 291 32.93 19.07 -44.12
CA THR A 291 33.20 18.59 -45.52
C THR A 291 33.93 17.23 -45.57
N THR A 292 33.60 16.18 -46.35
CA THR A 292 32.95 16.01 -47.67
C THR A 292 32.58 14.52 -47.87
N GLY A 293 31.55 14.21 -48.67
CA GLY A 293 31.40 12.88 -49.28
C GLY A 293 29.99 12.54 -49.78
N GLY A 294 29.59 13.10 -50.92
CA GLY A 294 28.35 12.75 -51.63
C GLY A 294 28.60 11.84 -52.84
N SER A 295 27.63 10.99 -53.16
CA SER A 295 27.37 10.38 -54.49
C SER A 295 25.91 9.84 -54.48
N THR A 296 24.91 10.57 -54.98
CA THR A 296 24.29 10.60 -56.34
C THR A 296 23.45 9.38 -56.75
N THR A 297 22.18 9.66 -57.13
CA THR A 297 21.26 9.02 -58.13
C THR A 297 20.43 7.75 -57.84
N ALA A 298 19.14 7.97 -57.54
CA ALA A 298 17.90 7.59 -58.29
C ALA A 298 17.54 6.09 -58.60
N PRO A 299 16.32 5.78 -59.11
CA PRO A 299 15.30 4.97 -58.42
C PRO A 299 15.11 3.56 -59.02
N SER A 300 14.66 2.58 -58.23
CA SER A 300 14.18 1.30 -58.74
C SER A 300 12.79 0.94 -58.21
N THR A 301 11.91 0.73 -59.18
CA THR A 301 10.55 0.20 -59.11
C THR A 301 10.52 -1.31 -58.86
N GLY A 302 9.46 -1.78 -58.19
CA GLY A 302 9.03 -3.19 -58.10
C GLY A 302 9.61 -3.91 -56.87
N THR A 303 8.84 -4.34 -55.88
CA THR A 303 7.79 -5.37 -56.01
C THR A 303 6.93 -5.38 -54.73
N ALA A 304 5.61 -5.19 -54.84
CA ALA A 304 4.66 -5.88 -53.97
C ALA A 304 4.40 -7.26 -54.61
N PRO A 305 4.16 -8.38 -53.88
CA PRO A 305 3.38 -8.45 -52.63
C PRO A 305 3.88 -9.48 -51.57
N ALA A 306 3.52 -9.27 -50.30
CA ALA A 306 3.00 -10.33 -49.43
C ALA A 306 2.38 -9.71 -48.18
N PRO A 307 1.09 -9.93 -47.87
CA PRO A 307 0.54 -9.61 -46.57
C PRO A 307 1.17 -10.56 -45.54
N GLY A 308 2.21 -10.09 -44.85
CA GLY A 308 2.75 -10.76 -43.67
C GLY A 308 1.67 -10.75 -42.60
N THR A 309 1.08 -11.91 -42.39
CA THR A 309 0.05 -12.25 -41.40
C THR A 309 0.21 -11.41 -40.14
N ALA A 310 -0.78 -10.56 -39.86
CA ALA A 310 -0.94 -9.96 -38.54
C ALA A 310 -0.82 -11.10 -37.52
N ALA A 311 0.19 -11.03 -36.64
CA ALA A 311 0.26 -11.93 -35.51
C ALA A 311 -0.99 -11.66 -34.67
N THR A 312 -1.98 -12.53 -34.83
CA THR A 312 -3.19 -12.56 -34.03
C THR A 312 -2.75 -12.57 -32.56
N PRO A 313 -3.29 -11.68 -31.70
CA PRO A 313 -3.02 -11.79 -30.27
C PRO A 313 -3.42 -13.21 -29.86
N VAL A 314 -2.51 -13.95 -29.23
CA VAL A 314 -2.84 -15.25 -28.65
C VAL A 314 -3.95 -14.98 -27.64
N ALA A 315 -5.18 -15.30 -28.01
CA ALA A 315 -6.32 -15.18 -27.13
C ALA A 315 -6.03 -16.06 -25.92
N ALA A 316 -6.06 -15.48 -24.72
CA ALA A 316 -6.07 -16.28 -23.50
C ALA A 316 -7.13 -17.38 -23.67
N THR A 317 -6.75 -18.63 -23.48
CA THR A 317 -7.61 -19.80 -23.73
C THR A 317 -7.94 -20.50 -22.42
N GLY A 318 -9.22 -20.83 -22.22
CA GLY A 318 -9.69 -21.49 -21.01
C GLY A 318 -9.76 -20.53 -19.81
N VAL A 319 -9.17 -20.95 -18.69
CA VAL A 319 -9.29 -20.33 -17.36
C VAL A 319 -8.67 -18.93 -17.28
N ASP A 320 -7.53 -18.72 -17.93
CA ASP A 320 -6.86 -17.42 -17.94
C ASP A 320 -7.72 -16.32 -18.56
N ALA A 321 -8.57 -16.68 -19.54
CA ALA A 321 -9.53 -15.78 -20.13
C ALA A 321 -10.65 -15.37 -19.15
N VAL A 322 -11.05 -16.31 -18.27
CA VAL A 322 -12.03 -16.04 -17.21
C VAL A 322 -11.42 -15.09 -16.18
N TYR A 323 -10.20 -15.32 -15.70
CA TYR A 323 -9.52 -14.41 -14.78
C TYR A 323 -9.25 -13.03 -15.40
N ALA A 324 -8.85 -12.97 -16.67
CA ALA A 324 -8.64 -11.70 -17.37
C ALA A 324 -9.95 -10.91 -17.54
N ALA A 325 -11.08 -11.60 -17.73
CA ALA A 325 -12.39 -10.98 -17.81
C ALA A 325 -12.89 -10.52 -16.42
N LEU A 326 -12.75 -11.36 -15.38
CA LEU A 326 -13.08 -10.99 -14.00
C LEU A 326 -12.20 -9.84 -13.49
N GLY A 327 -10.91 -9.80 -13.82
CA GLY A 327 -10.00 -8.71 -13.48
C GLY A 327 -10.40 -7.39 -14.14
N ARG A 328 -10.86 -7.43 -15.40
CA ARG A 328 -11.43 -6.24 -16.07
C ARG A 328 -12.75 -5.80 -15.43
N ALA A 329 -13.60 -6.74 -15.03
CA ALA A 329 -14.82 -6.44 -14.28
C ALA A 329 -14.51 -5.81 -12.92
N LEU A 330 -13.45 -6.25 -12.24
CA LEU A 330 -13.02 -5.70 -10.95
C LEU A 330 -12.50 -4.27 -11.08
N ALA A 331 -11.70 -4.00 -12.12
CA ALA A 331 -11.21 -2.66 -12.42
C ALA A 331 -12.37 -1.71 -12.76
N ALA A 332 -13.28 -2.14 -13.64
CA ALA A 332 -14.43 -1.34 -14.06
C ALA A 332 -15.39 -1.06 -12.87
N SER A 333 -15.70 -2.07 -12.05
CA SER A 333 -16.52 -1.89 -10.84
C SER A 333 -15.82 -1.02 -9.79
N GLY A 334 -14.48 -1.06 -9.69
CA GLY A 334 -13.71 -0.17 -8.83
C GLY A 334 -13.74 1.31 -9.24
N HIS A 335 -14.10 1.59 -10.50
CA HIS A 335 -14.30 2.95 -11.02
C HIS A 335 -15.78 3.37 -11.08
N GLY A 336 -16.71 2.51 -10.61
CA GLY A 336 -18.15 2.74 -10.71
C GLY A 336 -18.73 2.53 -12.11
N ASP A 337 -17.92 2.01 -13.06
CA ASP A 337 -18.34 1.73 -14.43
C ASP A 337 -19.02 0.35 -14.52
N ASN A 338 -20.28 0.33 -14.12
CA ASN A 338 -21.12 -0.86 -14.11
C ASN A 338 -21.39 -1.44 -15.50
N ALA A 339 -21.36 -0.62 -16.56
CA ALA A 339 -21.61 -1.08 -17.92
C ALA A 339 -20.41 -1.89 -18.43
N THR A 340 -19.20 -1.32 -18.32
CA THR A 340 -17.96 -2.02 -18.69
C THR A 340 -17.73 -3.25 -17.80
N ALA A 341 -18.14 -3.19 -16.53
CA ALA A 341 -18.07 -4.35 -15.64
C ALA A 341 -18.99 -5.50 -16.09
N LYS A 342 -20.22 -5.20 -16.53
CA LYS A 342 -21.16 -6.19 -17.08
C LYS A 342 -20.67 -6.78 -18.40
N ASP A 343 -20.10 -5.97 -19.28
CA ASP A 343 -19.50 -6.44 -20.53
C ASP A 343 -18.31 -7.38 -20.28
N ALA A 344 -17.50 -7.07 -19.26
CA ALA A 344 -16.41 -7.92 -18.84
C ALA A 344 -16.93 -9.23 -18.18
N LEU A 345 -18.01 -9.19 -17.40
CA LEU A 345 -18.66 -10.41 -16.88
C LEU A 345 -19.29 -11.26 -18.00
N ALA A 346 -19.87 -10.64 -19.05
CA ALA A 346 -20.34 -11.35 -20.24
C ALA A 346 -19.21 -12.11 -20.93
N GLN A 347 -18.04 -11.48 -21.04
CA GLN A 347 -16.83 -12.13 -21.55
C GLN A 347 -16.35 -13.26 -20.63
N ALA A 348 -16.46 -13.11 -19.30
CA ALA A 348 -16.14 -14.17 -18.35
C ALA A 348 -17.05 -15.39 -18.52
N SER A 349 -18.36 -15.18 -18.71
CA SER A 349 -19.30 -16.29 -18.97
C SER A 349 -19.02 -17.01 -20.29
N THR A 350 -18.65 -16.25 -21.33
CA THR A 350 -18.29 -16.81 -22.64
C THR A 350 -16.97 -17.58 -22.55
N ALA A 351 -16.02 -17.12 -21.74
CA ALA A 351 -14.76 -17.80 -21.47
C ALA A 351 -14.96 -19.09 -20.65
N LEU A 352 -15.87 -19.06 -19.65
CA LEU A 352 -16.24 -20.23 -18.85
C LEU A 352 -16.75 -21.38 -19.71
N GLY A 353 -17.52 -21.09 -20.77
CA GLY A 353 -17.99 -22.10 -21.73
C GLY A 353 -16.89 -22.76 -22.59
N ARG A 354 -15.64 -22.28 -22.49
CA ARG A 354 -14.47 -22.83 -23.22
C ARG A 354 -13.40 -23.40 -22.28
N VAL A 355 -13.71 -23.53 -21.00
CA VAL A 355 -12.81 -24.09 -19.98
C VAL A 355 -12.69 -25.62 -20.17
N PRO A 356 -11.49 -26.20 -19.95
CA PRO A 356 -11.27 -27.63 -20.14
C PRO A 356 -12.10 -28.52 -19.18
N ALA A 357 -12.34 -29.77 -19.62
CA ALA A 357 -13.29 -30.70 -19.00
C ALA A 357 -12.99 -31.05 -17.53
N ASN A 358 -11.73 -30.95 -17.13
CA ASN A 358 -11.29 -31.15 -15.74
C ASN A 358 -11.88 -30.11 -14.79
N ILE A 359 -12.15 -28.88 -15.26
CA ILE A 359 -12.72 -27.80 -14.45
C ILE A 359 -14.23 -27.72 -14.65
N SER A 360 -14.74 -27.95 -15.88
CA SER A 360 -16.19 -28.00 -16.09
C SER A 360 -16.87 -29.20 -15.42
N GLY A 361 -16.10 -30.25 -15.09
CA GLY A 361 -16.56 -31.43 -14.36
C GLY A 361 -16.52 -31.30 -12.83
N ALA A 362 -15.96 -30.20 -12.28
CA ALA A 362 -15.93 -29.98 -10.84
C ALA A 362 -17.34 -29.61 -10.30
N ALA A 363 -17.69 -30.05 -9.09
CA ALA A 363 -19.05 -29.89 -8.57
C ALA A 363 -19.43 -28.41 -8.38
N GLY A 364 -18.47 -27.53 -8.06
CA GLY A 364 -18.69 -26.10 -7.93
C GLY A 364 -18.88 -25.31 -9.24
N TYR A 365 -18.59 -25.91 -10.41
CA TYR A 365 -18.58 -25.19 -11.69
C TYR A 365 -19.96 -24.65 -12.10
N ALA A 366 -21.02 -25.44 -11.89
CA ALA A 366 -22.39 -25.01 -12.19
C ALA A 366 -22.83 -23.83 -11.30
N GLY A 367 -22.39 -23.81 -10.04
CA GLY A 367 -22.61 -22.69 -9.12
C GLY A 367 -21.90 -21.43 -9.59
N LEU A 368 -20.62 -21.52 -9.95
CA LEU A 368 -19.85 -20.40 -10.50
C LEU A 368 -20.49 -19.81 -11.76
N LEU A 369 -20.96 -20.65 -12.69
CA LEU A 369 -21.61 -20.18 -13.91
C LEU A 369 -22.91 -19.43 -13.59
N ALA A 370 -23.72 -19.97 -12.68
CA ALA A 370 -24.93 -19.32 -12.21
C ALA A 370 -24.64 -18.00 -11.46
N ASP A 371 -23.57 -17.93 -10.67
CA ASP A 371 -23.15 -16.72 -9.96
C ASP A 371 -22.68 -15.63 -10.92
N VAL A 372 -21.90 -15.99 -11.96
CA VAL A 372 -21.46 -15.03 -12.99
C VAL A 372 -22.65 -14.50 -13.80
N GLN A 373 -23.59 -15.38 -14.19
CA GLN A 373 -24.81 -14.96 -14.90
C GLN A 373 -25.73 -14.12 -14.00
N GLY A 374 -25.87 -14.51 -12.73
CA GLY A 374 -26.59 -13.73 -11.73
C GLY A 374 -25.99 -12.35 -11.55
N ALA A 375 -24.66 -12.24 -11.47
CA ALA A 375 -23.95 -10.97 -11.36
C ALA A 375 -24.15 -10.06 -12.58
N GLN A 376 -24.20 -10.61 -13.80
CA GLN A 376 -24.50 -9.82 -15.02
C GLN A 376 -25.88 -9.14 -14.95
N GLY A 377 -26.88 -9.82 -14.39
CA GLY A 377 -28.25 -9.31 -14.23
C GLY A 377 -28.44 -8.37 -13.04
N ARG A 378 -27.45 -8.23 -12.15
CA ARG A 378 -27.57 -7.41 -10.93
C ARG A 378 -27.49 -5.92 -11.24
N VAL A 379 -28.20 -5.15 -10.42
CA VAL A 379 -28.16 -3.68 -10.38
C VAL A 379 -27.11 -3.25 -9.35
N GLY A 380 -26.18 -2.39 -9.76
CA GLY A 380 -25.09 -1.91 -8.92
C GLY A 380 -24.05 -2.96 -8.56
N LEU A 381 -23.27 -3.39 -9.55
CA LEU A 381 -22.18 -4.34 -9.41
C LEU A 381 -21.03 -3.72 -8.60
N ARG A 382 -20.62 -4.38 -7.50
CA ARG A 382 -19.57 -3.86 -6.63
C ARG A 382 -18.25 -4.63 -6.77
N PRO A 383 -17.10 -4.02 -6.44
CA PRO A 383 -15.81 -4.72 -6.45
C PRO A 383 -15.79 -5.97 -5.56
N GLU A 384 -16.48 -5.92 -4.41
CA GLU A 384 -16.64 -7.08 -3.52
C GLU A 384 -17.36 -8.26 -4.19
N ASP A 385 -18.38 -8.01 -5.00
CA ASP A 385 -19.11 -9.04 -5.74
C ASP A 385 -18.18 -9.74 -6.75
N VAL A 386 -17.37 -8.96 -7.46
CA VAL A 386 -16.40 -9.50 -8.44
C VAL A 386 -15.28 -10.26 -7.74
N ARG A 387 -14.81 -9.80 -6.57
CA ARG A 387 -13.82 -10.53 -5.76
C ARG A 387 -14.37 -11.88 -5.27
N ALA A 388 -15.65 -11.95 -4.91
CA ALA A 388 -16.30 -13.20 -4.54
C ALA A 388 -16.40 -14.18 -5.72
N LEU A 389 -16.59 -13.68 -6.95
CA LEU A 389 -16.54 -14.51 -8.16
C LEU A 389 -15.12 -15.04 -8.46
N VAL A 390 -14.10 -14.22 -8.21
CA VAL A 390 -12.69 -14.64 -8.34
C VAL A 390 -12.33 -15.72 -7.32
N SER A 391 -12.80 -15.61 -6.07
CA SER A 391 -12.61 -16.67 -5.07
C SER A 391 -13.42 -17.93 -5.39
N SER A 392 -14.59 -17.80 -6.02
CA SER A 392 -15.40 -18.93 -6.49
C SER A 392 -14.67 -19.72 -7.58
N LEU A 393 -14.08 -19.01 -8.55
CA LEU A 393 -13.26 -19.62 -9.59
C LEU A 393 -12.03 -20.35 -9.01
N ALA A 394 -11.33 -19.75 -8.05
CA ALA A 394 -10.21 -20.39 -7.37
C ALA A 394 -10.61 -21.65 -6.59
N ASN A 395 -11.82 -21.67 -5.99
CA ASN A 395 -12.36 -22.85 -5.31
C ASN A 395 -12.70 -23.99 -6.29
N VAL A 396 -13.23 -23.67 -7.47
CA VAL A 396 -13.51 -24.66 -8.53
C VAL A 396 -12.20 -25.25 -9.07
N GLU A 397 -11.14 -24.46 -9.18
CA GLU A 397 -9.80 -24.93 -9.56
C GLU A 397 -9.15 -25.81 -8.49
N ALA A 398 -9.28 -25.41 -7.22
CA ALA A 398 -8.83 -26.23 -6.10
C ALA A 398 -9.55 -27.59 -6.08
N GLU A 399 -10.87 -27.61 -6.29
CA GLU A 399 -11.65 -28.83 -6.37
C GLU A 399 -11.26 -29.70 -7.58
N ALA A 400 -11.07 -29.10 -8.75
CA ALA A 400 -10.64 -29.79 -9.98
C ALA A 400 -9.24 -30.41 -9.85
N SER A 401 -8.41 -29.90 -8.95
CA SER A 401 -7.07 -30.44 -8.63
C SER A 401 -7.04 -31.39 -7.42
N GLY A 402 -8.20 -31.68 -6.81
CA GLY A 402 -8.32 -32.52 -5.62
C GLY A 402 -7.90 -31.83 -4.31
N GLY A 403 -7.74 -30.51 -4.33
CA GLY A 403 -7.42 -29.67 -3.18
C GLY A 403 -8.62 -29.38 -2.27
N ALA A 404 -8.33 -28.91 -1.05
CA ALA A 404 -9.36 -28.55 -0.07
C ALA A 404 -10.06 -27.23 -0.46
N VAL A 405 -11.39 -27.23 -0.47
CA VAL A 405 -12.20 -26.04 -0.75
C VAL A 405 -12.39 -25.22 0.53
N SER A 406 -12.22 -23.91 0.44
CA SER A 406 -12.39 -22.98 1.57
C SER A 406 -13.87 -22.84 1.95
N VAL A 407 -14.24 -23.36 3.13
CA VAL A 407 -15.61 -23.26 3.68
C VAL A 407 -15.98 -21.79 3.97
N MET A 408 -14.99 -20.97 4.32
CA MET A 408 -15.16 -19.55 4.62
C MET A 408 -15.51 -18.74 3.36
N ASP A 409 -14.87 -19.04 2.23
CA ASP A 409 -15.19 -18.39 0.95
C ASP A 409 -16.58 -18.78 0.45
N ARG A 410 -16.99 -20.03 0.66
CA ARG A 410 -18.33 -20.51 0.34
C ARG A 410 -19.40 -19.82 1.21
N ALA A 411 -19.12 -19.60 2.49
CA ALA A 411 -19.99 -18.84 3.39
C ALA A 411 -20.07 -17.35 3.00
N ALA A 412 -18.93 -16.73 2.67
CA ALA A 412 -18.85 -15.34 2.21
C ALA A 412 -19.62 -15.13 0.89
N GLN A 413 -19.55 -16.09 -0.03
CA GLN A 413 -20.34 -16.08 -1.27
C GLN A 413 -21.84 -16.21 -1.01
N GLY A 414 -22.25 -17.09 -0.10
CA GLY A 414 -23.66 -17.21 0.32
C GLY A 414 -24.21 -15.90 0.88
N VAL A 415 -23.45 -15.23 1.75
CA VAL A 415 -23.83 -13.91 2.28
C VAL A 415 -23.88 -12.86 1.18
N THR A 416 -22.91 -12.83 0.28
CA THR A 416 -22.85 -11.84 -0.82
C THR A 416 -24.02 -12.02 -1.79
N ASN A 417 -24.41 -13.27 -2.08
CA ASN A 417 -25.54 -13.57 -2.96
C ASN A 417 -26.89 -13.18 -2.35
N VAL A 418 -27.07 -13.32 -1.03
CA VAL A 418 -28.30 -12.92 -0.32
C VAL A 418 -28.33 -11.43 -0.01
N TRP A 419 -27.17 -10.83 0.27
CA TRP A 419 -26.98 -9.44 0.69
C TRP A 419 -26.42 -8.53 -0.42
N SER A 420 -26.86 -8.72 -1.66
CA SER A 420 -26.46 -7.88 -2.80
C SER A 420 -27.66 -7.20 -3.47
N GLY A 421 -27.37 -6.15 -4.27
CA GLY A 421 -28.34 -5.45 -5.09
C GLY A 421 -29.44 -4.70 -4.30
N PRO A 422 -30.73 -4.84 -4.67
CA PRO A 422 -31.82 -3.98 -4.20
C PRO A 422 -32.14 -4.18 -2.70
N LEU A 423 -31.92 -5.37 -2.14
CA LEU A 423 -32.16 -5.64 -0.71
C LEU A 423 -31.20 -4.84 0.16
N ARG A 424 -29.91 -4.88 -0.18
CA ARG A 424 -28.88 -4.08 0.48
C ARG A 424 -29.15 -2.59 0.29
N ALA A 425 -29.53 -2.16 -0.92
CA ALA A 425 -29.86 -0.76 -1.19
C ALA A 425 -31.05 -0.28 -0.33
N LEU A 426 -32.10 -1.10 -0.21
CA LEU A 426 -33.25 -0.81 0.66
C LEU A 426 -32.83 -0.73 2.12
N PHE A 427 -32.01 -1.68 2.60
CA PHE A 427 -31.52 -1.69 3.97
C PHE A 427 -30.72 -0.42 4.32
N PHE A 428 -29.75 -0.05 3.48
CA PHE A 428 -28.96 1.16 3.71
C PHE A 428 -29.76 2.45 3.51
N LEU A 429 -30.79 2.44 2.67
CA LEU A 429 -31.74 3.55 2.55
C LEU A 429 -32.57 3.72 3.83
N VAL A 430 -33.09 2.63 4.38
CA VAL A 430 -33.82 2.64 5.66
C VAL A 430 -32.90 3.11 6.79
N LEU A 431 -31.66 2.61 6.83
CA LEU A 431 -30.65 3.07 7.79
C LEU A 431 -30.33 4.57 7.64
N ALA A 432 -30.18 5.06 6.41
CA ALA A 432 -29.97 6.47 6.15
C ALA A 432 -31.17 7.32 6.61
N ALA A 433 -32.40 6.85 6.38
CA ALA A 433 -33.60 7.51 6.89
C ALA A 433 -33.68 7.51 8.42
N LEU A 434 -33.40 6.36 9.05
CA LEU A 434 -33.36 6.23 10.51
C LEU A 434 -32.26 7.08 11.12
N ALA A 435 -31.14 7.31 10.42
CA ALA A 435 -30.05 8.17 10.89
C ALA A 435 -30.49 9.64 11.09
N PHE A 436 -31.50 10.13 10.37
CA PHE A 436 -32.04 11.47 10.60
C PHE A 436 -32.97 11.55 11.82
N TYR A 437 -33.56 10.44 12.25
CA TYR A 437 -34.50 10.41 13.36
C TYR A 437 -33.90 10.86 14.71
N PRO A 438 -32.73 10.37 15.17
CA PRO A 438 -32.14 10.86 16.42
C PRO A 438 -31.72 12.33 16.34
N LEU A 439 -31.34 12.83 15.16
CA LEU A 439 -31.03 14.25 14.94
C LEU A 439 -32.28 15.13 15.05
N TYR A 440 -33.39 14.66 14.48
CA TYR A 440 -34.70 15.31 14.60
C TYR A 440 -35.15 15.36 16.07
N LEU A 441 -35.08 14.24 16.79
CA LEU A 441 -35.44 14.18 18.21
C LEU A 441 -34.56 15.08 19.06
N LEU A 442 -33.25 15.14 18.79
CA LEU A 442 -32.33 16.03 19.50
C LEU A 442 -32.70 17.50 19.28
N ASN A 443 -33.03 17.88 18.03
CA ASN A 443 -33.43 19.24 17.70
C ASN A 443 -34.79 19.62 18.33
N LEU A 444 -35.72 18.67 18.40
CA LEU A 444 -37.04 18.87 19.00
C LEU A 444 -36.95 18.96 20.53
N ALA A 445 -36.15 18.11 21.17
CA ALA A 445 -36.03 18.05 22.62
C ALA A 445 -35.33 19.27 23.22
N PHE A 446 -34.29 19.79 22.57
CA PHE A 446 -33.44 20.82 23.16
C PHE A 446 -33.49 22.17 22.46
N GLY A 447 -34.05 22.23 21.24
CA GLY A 447 -34.11 23.42 20.41
C GLY A 447 -32.72 23.91 20.01
N GLY A 448 -32.45 24.10 18.72
CA GLY A 448 -31.14 24.51 18.20
C GLY A 448 -30.56 25.86 18.69
N ARG A 449 -31.08 26.49 19.75
CA ARG A 449 -30.59 27.74 20.34
C ARG A 449 -29.35 27.58 21.21
N ASN A 450 -29.11 26.42 21.83
CA ASN A 450 -27.95 26.21 22.69
C ASN A 450 -26.74 25.70 21.88
N ALA A 451 -25.60 26.40 21.98
CA ALA A 451 -24.37 26.05 21.27
C ALA A 451 -23.83 24.64 21.63
N TYR A 452 -24.00 24.19 22.88
CA TYR A 452 -23.53 22.88 23.32
C TYR A 452 -24.36 21.73 22.75
N TRP A 453 -25.68 21.87 22.72
CA TRP A 453 -26.57 20.90 22.07
C TRP A 453 -26.38 20.85 20.56
N ARG A 454 -26.07 21.99 19.92
CA ARG A 454 -25.67 22.01 18.51
C ARG A 454 -24.36 21.25 18.27
N ALA A 455 -23.36 21.41 19.13
CA ALA A 455 -22.09 20.69 18.99
C ALA A 455 -22.30 19.17 19.10
N ILE A 456 -23.12 18.70 20.05
CA ILE A 456 -23.50 17.29 20.17
C ILE A 456 -24.25 16.82 18.92
N GLY A 457 -25.20 17.62 18.42
CA GLY A 457 -25.94 17.30 17.19
C GLY A 457 -25.07 17.19 15.95
N VAL A 458 -24.09 18.08 15.78
CA VAL A 458 -23.11 18.02 14.68
C VAL A 458 -22.19 16.81 14.84
N GLY A 459 -21.74 16.50 16.06
CA GLY A 459 -20.95 15.30 16.34
C GLY A 459 -21.72 14.01 16.02
N LEU A 460 -23.00 13.93 16.40
CA LEU A 460 -23.88 12.81 16.07
C LEU A 460 -24.10 12.69 14.56
N LEU A 461 -24.31 13.81 13.86
CA LEU A 461 -24.42 13.83 12.40
C LEU A 461 -23.16 13.29 11.73
N LEU A 462 -21.97 13.67 12.20
CA LEU A 462 -20.69 13.18 11.68
C LEU A 462 -20.51 11.68 11.90
N LEU A 463 -20.95 11.14 13.04
CA LEU A 463 -20.93 9.70 13.30
C LEU A 463 -21.89 8.91 12.41
N LEU A 464 -23.03 9.51 12.05
CA LEU A 464 -24.05 8.91 11.21
C LEU A 464 -23.81 9.14 9.71
N LEU A 465 -22.89 10.03 9.36
CA LEU A 465 -22.55 10.40 7.99
C LEU A 465 -22.22 9.19 7.09
N PRO A 466 -21.48 8.16 7.53
CA PRO A 466 -21.20 6.99 6.70
C PRO A 466 -22.47 6.22 6.30
N ALA A 467 -23.42 6.06 7.22
CA ALA A 467 -24.68 5.38 6.94
C ALA A 467 -25.54 6.18 5.95
N ILE A 468 -25.56 7.51 6.09
CA ILE A 468 -26.27 8.43 5.18
C ILE A 468 -25.66 8.37 3.78
N LEU A 469 -24.34 8.49 3.67
CA LEU A 469 -23.63 8.45 2.38
C LEU A 469 -23.77 7.09 1.70
N GLU A 470 -23.69 5.99 2.46
CA GLU A 470 -23.87 4.65 1.91
C GLU A 470 -25.31 4.47 1.39
N GLY A 471 -26.33 4.96 2.10
CA GLY A 471 -27.72 4.94 1.61
C GLY A 471 -27.91 5.74 0.31
N VAL A 472 -27.35 6.96 0.25
CA VAL A 472 -27.42 7.82 -0.95
C VAL A 472 -26.67 7.21 -2.13
N ALA A 473 -25.49 6.63 -1.90
CA ALA A 473 -24.71 5.97 -2.95
C ALA A 473 -25.45 4.75 -3.51
N ASN A 474 -26.02 3.90 -2.64
CA ASN A 474 -26.81 2.75 -3.06
C ASN A 474 -28.08 3.15 -3.84
N LEU A 475 -28.77 4.20 -3.39
CA LEU A 475 -29.95 4.73 -4.08
C LEU A 475 -29.58 5.33 -5.44
N GLY A 476 -28.49 6.09 -5.51
CA GLY A 476 -28.00 6.70 -6.75
C GLY A 476 -27.66 5.65 -7.81
N VAL A 477 -26.98 4.58 -7.42
CA VAL A 477 -26.67 3.46 -8.31
C VAL A 477 -27.93 2.73 -8.78
N LEU A 478 -28.88 2.46 -7.88
CA LEU A 478 -30.17 1.84 -8.21
C LEU A 478 -30.97 2.68 -9.23
N LEU A 479 -31.08 3.99 -8.98
CA LEU A 479 -31.78 4.91 -9.87
C LEU A 479 -31.03 5.09 -11.19
N GLY A 480 -29.70 5.16 -11.17
CA GLY A 480 -28.88 5.26 -12.37
C GLY A 480 -29.04 4.05 -13.28
N ASP A 481 -29.14 2.85 -12.70
CA ASP A 481 -29.39 1.62 -13.44
C ASP A 481 -30.80 1.53 -14.01
N LEU A 482 -31.83 1.97 -13.27
CA LEU A 482 -33.22 1.99 -13.74
C LEU A 482 -33.50 3.07 -14.80
N THR A 483 -32.87 4.24 -14.69
CA THR A 483 -33.14 5.41 -15.55
C THR A 483 -32.17 5.53 -16.73
N GLY A 484 -31.07 4.76 -16.74
CA GLY A 484 -30.05 4.86 -17.78
C GLY A 484 -29.06 6.01 -17.58
N VAL A 485 -29.21 6.86 -16.55
CA VAL A 485 -28.41 8.07 -16.36
C VAL A 485 -27.05 7.76 -15.73
N GLY A 486 -25.96 8.01 -16.46
CA GLY A 486 -24.58 7.74 -16.02
C GLY A 486 -24.14 8.54 -14.78
N VAL A 487 -24.63 9.78 -14.62
CA VAL A 487 -24.29 10.63 -13.45
C VAL A 487 -24.81 10.02 -12.15
N LEU A 488 -26.02 9.45 -12.16
CA LEU A 488 -26.59 8.76 -10.99
C LEU A 488 -25.80 7.48 -10.66
N ARG A 489 -25.31 6.75 -11.68
CA ARG A 489 -24.42 5.59 -11.47
C ARG A 489 -23.08 5.97 -10.84
N SER A 490 -22.56 7.16 -11.16
CA SER A 490 -21.29 7.65 -10.60
C SER A 490 -21.35 7.94 -9.10
N LEU A 491 -22.56 8.08 -8.52
CA LEU A 491 -22.74 8.18 -7.06
C LEU A 491 -22.30 6.91 -6.32
N GLY A 492 -22.13 5.78 -7.01
CA GLY A 492 -21.49 4.59 -6.44
C GLY A 492 -20.08 4.85 -5.91
N ASN A 493 -19.35 5.80 -6.53
CA ASN A 493 -18.01 6.20 -6.10
C ASN A 493 -17.99 6.96 -4.76
N LEU A 494 -19.16 7.38 -4.24
CA LEU A 494 -19.32 7.94 -2.90
C LEU A 494 -19.50 6.86 -1.83
N SER A 495 -19.58 5.56 -2.20
CA SER A 495 -19.68 4.48 -1.22
C SER A 495 -18.43 4.46 -0.34
N VAL A 496 -18.69 4.68 0.95
CA VAL A 496 -17.68 4.74 2.02
C VAL A 496 -16.85 3.47 2.09
N MET A 497 -17.45 2.34 1.73
CA MET A 497 -16.82 1.02 1.78
C MET A 497 -15.95 0.69 0.55
N GLN A 498 -16.06 1.46 -0.54
CA GLN A 498 -15.37 1.16 -1.80
C GLN A 498 -14.14 2.03 -2.04
N SER A 499 -14.12 3.26 -1.50
CA SER A 499 -13.02 4.20 -1.71
C SER A 499 -11.96 4.07 -0.60
N PRO A 500 -10.70 3.74 -0.93
CA PRO A 500 -9.60 3.73 0.05
C PRO A 500 -9.32 5.11 0.65
N LEU A 501 -9.82 6.18 0.04
CA LEU A 501 -9.73 7.55 0.56
C LEU A 501 -10.68 7.80 1.74
N TRP A 502 -11.73 6.99 1.90
CA TRP A 502 -12.74 7.23 2.93
C TRP A 502 -12.33 6.71 4.31
N GLY A 503 -11.40 5.76 4.38
CA GLY A 503 -10.83 5.29 5.65
C GLY A 503 -10.24 6.43 6.51
N PRO A 504 -9.26 7.20 6.01
CA PRO A 504 -8.71 8.32 6.77
C PRO A 504 -9.72 9.46 6.97
N LEU A 505 -10.58 9.73 5.98
CA LEU A 505 -11.59 10.78 6.11
C LEU A 505 -12.64 10.44 7.18
N TRP A 506 -13.01 9.17 7.29
CA TRP A 506 -13.86 8.66 8.35
C TRP A 506 -13.16 8.78 9.72
N ALA A 507 -11.89 8.39 9.83
CA ALA A 507 -11.13 8.55 11.06
C ALA A 507 -11.06 10.02 11.53
N VAL A 508 -10.83 10.96 10.60
CA VAL A 508 -10.88 12.40 10.88
C VAL A 508 -12.29 12.83 11.31
N SER A 509 -13.34 12.38 10.63
CA SER A 509 -14.72 12.71 10.99
C SER A 509 -15.09 12.24 12.40
N VAL A 510 -14.63 11.04 12.78
CA VAL A 510 -14.81 10.48 14.14
C VAL A 510 -14.03 11.30 15.16
N ALA A 511 -12.78 11.68 14.87
CA ALA A 511 -12.00 12.53 15.76
C ALA A 511 -12.67 13.90 16.00
N VAL A 512 -13.20 14.52 14.94
CA VAL A 512 -13.96 15.78 15.05
C VAL A 512 -15.26 15.58 15.84
N ALA A 513 -15.98 14.48 15.59
CA ALA A 513 -17.20 14.16 16.32
C ALA A 513 -16.95 13.98 17.82
N ILE A 514 -15.85 13.29 18.18
CA ILE A 514 -15.41 13.14 19.57
C ILE A 514 -15.09 14.52 20.18
N GLY A 515 -14.35 15.37 19.48
CA GLY A 515 -14.03 16.72 19.96
C GLY A 515 -15.27 17.58 20.22
N LEU A 516 -16.24 17.54 19.31
CA LEU A 516 -17.52 18.23 19.44
C LEU A 516 -18.38 17.67 20.58
N ALA A 517 -18.40 16.36 20.76
CA ALA A 517 -19.08 15.71 21.88
C ALA A 517 -18.45 16.12 23.21
N ILE A 518 -17.12 16.11 23.33
CA ILE A 518 -16.40 16.55 24.54
C ILE A 518 -16.74 18.02 24.84
N TYR A 519 -16.68 18.89 23.84
CA TYR A 519 -17.01 20.31 24.00
C TYR A 519 -18.46 20.52 24.46
N GLY A 520 -19.41 19.86 23.81
CA GLY A 520 -20.83 19.97 24.13
C GLY A 520 -21.17 19.41 25.52
N PHE A 521 -20.74 18.20 25.85
CA PHE A 521 -21.00 17.60 27.16
C PHE A 521 -20.32 18.39 28.29
N ARG A 522 -19.08 18.86 28.09
CA ARG A 522 -18.40 19.70 29.07
C ARG A 522 -19.16 21.01 29.31
N GLY A 523 -19.64 21.66 28.24
CA GLY A 523 -20.44 22.87 28.34
C GLY A 523 -21.74 22.67 29.12
N LEU A 524 -22.43 21.55 28.89
CA LEU A 524 -23.62 21.18 29.67
C LEU A 524 -23.29 20.94 31.15
N CYS A 525 -22.20 20.22 31.46
CA CYS A 525 -21.80 19.99 32.84
C CYS A 525 -21.47 21.31 33.59
N VAL A 526 -20.90 22.30 32.90
CA VAL A 526 -20.67 23.63 33.47
C VAL A 526 -22.01 24.37 33.67
N GLN A 527 -22.91 24.31 32.69
CA GLN A 527 -24.22 24.95 32.76
C GLN A 527 -25.09 24.40 33.91
N PHE A 528 -24.98 23.10 34.18
CA PHE A 528 -25.68 22.43 35.29
C PHE A 528 -24.91 22.46 36.62
N GLY A 529 -23.76 23.15 36.67
CA GLY A 529 -22.97 23.29 37.91
C GLY A 529 -22.31 22.00 38.40
N LEU A 530 -22.22 20.97 37.56
CA LEU A 530 -21.52 19.72 37.84
C LEU A 530 -19.99 19.89 37.71
N LEU A 531 -19.55 20.93 37.00
CA LEU A 531 -18.14 21.27 36.76
C LEU A 531 -17.94 22.79 36.92
N GLY A 532 -17.23 23.19 37.97
CA GLY A 532 -17.01 24.59 38.35
C GLY A 532 -17.30 24.80 39.85
N ALA A 533 -16.37 25.42 40.58
CA ALA A 533 -16.43 25.54 42.04
C ALA A 533 -17.75 26.17 42.52
N LYS A 534 -18.27 25.64 43.64
CA LYS A 534 -19.32 26.27 44.45
C LYS A 534 -19.00 27.76 44.56
N ARG A 535 -19.85 28.63 44.03
CA ARG A 535 -19.85 30.03 44.44
C ARG A 535 -20.18 30.02 45.92
N GLU A 536 -19.16 30.22 46.74
CA GLU A 536 -19.30 30.65 48.13
C GLU A 536 -20.28 31.82 48.11
N ARG A 537 -21.49 31.54 48.60
CA ARG A 537 -22.50 32.55 48.81
C ARG A 537 -22.21 33.12 50.20
N ASP A 538 -21.17 33.94 50.28
CA ASP A 538 -20.92 34.78 51.45
C ASP A 538 -21.32 36.22 51.15
N GLU A 539 -22.42 36.54 51.83
CA GLU A 539 -22.82 37.81 52.40
C GLU A 539 -23.67 38.84 51.63
N PRO A 540 -24.64 39.44 52.37
CA PRO A 540 -25.76 40.19 51.85
C PRO A 540 -25.44 41.69 51.79
N ARG A 541 -25.94 42.39 50.77
CA ARG A 541 -26.19 43.83 50.89
C ARG A 541 -27.61 44.16 50.47
N LEU A 542 -28.37 44.41 51.53
CA LEU A 542 -29.63 45.14 51.58
C LEU A 542 -29.52 46.48 50.87
N SER A 543 -30.54 46.79 50.07
CA SER A 543 -31.21 48.08 49.82
C SER A 543 -32.27 47.76 48.76
N GLU A 544 -33.53 47.50 49.14
CA GLU A 544 -34.63 48.48 49.10
C GLU A 544 -34.86 48.99 47.65
N THR A 545 -36.03 48.86 47.02
CA THR A 545 -37.39 49.01 47.55
C THR A 545 -38.43 48.46 46.55
N GLN A 546 -39.50 47.87 47.08
CA GLN A 546 -40.87 47.79 46.52
C GLN A 546 -41.10 47.19 45.12
N ALA A 547 -41.66 45.97 45.13
CA ALA A 547 -43.02 45.73 44.63
C ALA A 547 -43.55 44.44 45.26
N ALA A 548 -43.92 44.54 46.54
CA ALA A 548 -44.91 43.64 47.11
C ALA A 548 -46.20 43.87 46.32
N VAL A 549 -46.55 42.93 45.45
CA VAL A 549 -47.90 42.84 44.89
C VAL A 549 -48.75 42.24 46.01
N GLU A 550 -49.49 43.13 46.63
CA GLU A 550 -50.51 42.94 47.64
C GLU A 550 -51.60 42.02 47.06
N TRP A 551 -51.79 40.87 47.69
CA TRP A 551 -52.96 40.03 47.46
C TRP A 551 -54.11 40.62 48.29
N ASP A 552 -54.86 41.50 47.64
CA ASP A 552 -56.13 42.01 48.16
C ASP A 552 -57.21 40.95 47.87
N GLU A 553 -57.56 40.16 48.88
CA GLU A 553 -58.78 39.34 48.91
C GLU A 553 -59.83 40.08 49.76
N GLU A 554 -60.64 40.92 49.11
CA GLU A 554 -61.92 41.38 49.66
C GLU A 554 -63.01 40.31 49.49
N LEU A 555 -63.87 40.27 50.51
CA LEU A 555 -65.03 39.42 50.79
C LEU A 555 -66.10 39.33 49.69
#